data_AF-A0A927WC44-F1
#
_entry.id   AF-A0A927WC44-F1
#
_cell.length_a   1.000
_cell.length_b   1.000
_cell.length_c   1.000
_cell.angle_alpha   90.00
_cell.angle_beta   90.00
_cell.angle_gamma   90.00
#
_symmetry.space_group_name_H-M   'P 1'
#
loop_
_entity.id
_entity.type
_entity.pdbx_description
1 polymer ?
#
loop_
_entity_poly.entity_id
_entity_poly.type
_entity_poly.pdbx_seq_one_letter_code
_entity_poly.pdbx_strand_id
1 'polypeptide(L)'
;MKKYFVKHKLIAYLLVTFACLLTLNTCSANSVHIPGYSGSGFASIADLSSAVFQPSNPSETIVAVCVKVINRSGNVVESGVWYFGRNANGYIYVKTNPTESWTEYYGPNHAYYENLNFFQDLVMSAKNN
;
A
#
# COMPACT_ATOMS: atom_id res chain seq x y z
N MET A 1 -4.56 27.13 -13.68
CA MET A 1 -5.31 26.01 -13.05
C MET A 1 -4.37 25.03 -12.31
N LYS A 2 -3.46 25.49 -11.43
CA LYS A 2 -2.50 24.63 -10.69
C LYS A 2 -2.79 24.48 -9.18
N LYS A 3 -3.69 25.30 -8.61
CA LYS A 3 -3.94 25.35 -7.16
C LYS A 3 -4.90 24.24 -6.65
N TYR A 4 -5.74 23.67 -7.51
CA TYR A 4 -6.69 22.62 -7.11
C TYR A 4 -6.02 21.24 -6.93
N PHE A 5 -4.96 20.98 -7.69
CA PHE A 5 -4.28 19.67 -7.68
C PHE A 5 -3.48 19.39 -6.39
N VAL A 6 -2.97 20.44 -5.75
CA VAL A 6 -2.18 20.32 -4.50
C VAL A 6 -3.07 20.04 -3.29
N LYS A 7 -4.27 20.63 -3.25
CA LYS A 7 -5.22 20.42 -2.13
C LYS A 7 -5.68 18.97 -2.02
N HIS A 8 -5.93 18.28 -3.12
CA HIS A 8 -6.42 16.90 -3.10
C HIS A 8 -5.36 15.89 -2.66
N LYS A 9 -4.09 16.12 -3.04
CA LYS A 9 -2.95 15.30 -2.56
C LYS A 9 -2.75 15.42 -1.05
N LEU A 10 -2.89 16.63 -0.51
CA LEU A 10 -2.75 16.88 0.92
C LEU A 10 -3.87 16.22 1.74
N ILE A 11 -5.11 16.28 1.23
CA ILE A 11 -6.27 15.67 1.89
C ILE A 11 -6.17 14.14 1.89
N ALA A 12 -5.82 13.52 0.75
CA ALA A 12 -5.64 12.08 0.68
C ALA A 12 -4.49 11.58 1.59
N TYR A 13 -3.38 12.33 1.64
CA TYR A 13 -2.28 12.04 2.55
C TYR A 13 -2.73 12.14 4.01
N LEU A 14 -3.44 13.21 4.38
CA LEU A 14 -3.92 13.43 5.75
C LEU A 14 -4.91 12.33 6.19
N LEU A 15 -5.82 11.92 5.31
CA LEU A 15 -6.80 10.87 5.57
C LEU A 15 -6.14 9.50 5.79
N VAL A 16 -5.15 9.14 4.98
CA VAL A 16 -4.42 7.86 5.15
C VAL A 16 -3.55 7.88 6.39
N THR A 17 -2.89 9.00 6.66
CA THR A 17 -2.04 9.13 7.86
C THR A 17 -2.90 9.00 9.13
N PHE A 18 -4.09 9.62 9.13
CA PHE A 18 -5.05 9.51 10.21
C PHE A 18 -5.65 8.09 10.33
N ALA A 19 -5.96 7.44 9.21
CA ALA A 19 -6.39 6.04 9.19
C ALA A 19 -5.30 5.13 9.77
N CYS A 20 -4.02 5.33 9.40
CA CYS A 20 -2.89 4.62 9.98
C CYS A 20 -2.84 4.77 11.49
N LEU A 21 -2.90 6.00 11.99
CA LEU A 21 -2.85 6.28 13.43
C LEU A 21 -3.95 5.56 14.21
N LEU A 22 -5.14 5.42 13.63
CA LEU A 22 -6.28 4.71 14.23
C LEU A 22 -6.14 3.18 14.15
N THR A 23 -5.54 2.66 13.08
CA THR A 23 -5.43 1.21 12.83
C THR A 23 -4.16 0.60 13.41
N LEU A 24 -3.23 1.40 13.95
CA LEU A 24 -2.01 0.93 14.63
C LEU A 24 -2.32 -0.16 15.70
N ASN A 25 -3.48 -0.08 16.38
CA ASN A 25 -3.84 -0.98 17.48
C ASN A 25 -4.88 -2.05 17.17
N THR A 26 -5.42 -2.11 15.95
CA THR A 26 -6.44 -3.09 15.58
C THR A 26 -6.02 -3.82 14.30
N CYS A 27 -6.02 -5.16 14.34
CA CYS A 27 -6.02 -5.92 13.10
C CYS A 27 -7.44 -5.81 12.55
N SER A 28 -7.64 -4.94 11.56
CA SER A 28 -8.90 -4.88 10.82
C SER A 28 -9.23 -6.27 10.25
N ALA A 29 -10.50 -6.66 10.32
CA ALA A 29 -10.99 -7.89 9.66
C ALA A 29 -10.77 -7.85 8.13
N ASN A 30 -10.55 -6.66 7.56
CA ASN A 30 -10.27 -6.44 6.16
C ASN A 30 -8.77 -6.15 5.96
N SER A 31 -7.96 -7.19 5.96
CA SER A 31 -6.53 -7.09 5.70
C SER A 31 -6.06 -8.15 4.70
N VAL A 32 -4.98 -7.84 3.99
CA VAL A 32 -4.36 -8.76 3.01
C VAL A 32 -2.87 -8.87 3.28
N HIS A 33 -2.33 -10.07 3.11
CA HIS A 33 -0.89 -10.31 3.23
C HIS A 33 -0.15 -9.69 2.04
N ILE A 34 0.92 -8.96 2.33
CA ILE A 34 1.88 -8.48 1.34
C ILE A 34 2.96 -9.56 1.20
N PRO A 35 3.10 -10.22 0.04
CA PRO A 35 4.06 -11.30 -0.14
C PRO A 35 5.51 -10.83 0.08
N GLY A 36 6.14 -11.24 1.18
CA GLY A 36 7.54 -10.95 1.49
C GLY A 36 8.51 -11.98 0.92
N TYR A 37 9.81 -11.69 1.00
CA TYR A 37 10.87 -12.66 0.66
C TYR A 37 10.87 -13.85 1.63
N SER A 38 10.87 -15.07 1.09
CA SER A 38 10.98 -16.28 1.90
C SER A 38 12.29 -16.27 2.70
N GLY A 39 12.21 -16.68 3.97
CA GLY A 39 13.37 -16.71 4.87
C GLY A 39 13.69 -15.38 5.57
N SER A 40 13.00 -14.27 5.25
CA SER A 40 13.22 -12.97 5.90
C SER A 40 12.93 -12.97 7.41
N GLY A 41 12.01 -13.83 7.86
CA GLY A 41 11.51 -13.82 9.24
C GLY A 41 10.51 -12.71 9.54
N PHE A 42 10.06 -11.99 8.50
CA PHE A 42 9.06 -10.94 8.59
C PHE A 42 7.90 -11.22 7.64
N ALA A 43 6.70 -10.84 8.06
CA ALA A 43 5.50 -10.79 7.24
C ALA A 43 5.00 -9.34 7.19
N SER A 44 4.36 -8.97 6.10
CA SER A 44 3.76 -7.65 5.94
C SER A 44 2.27 -7.78 5.70
N ILE A 45 1.47 -6.93 6.33
CA ILE A 45 0.01 -6.95 6.22
C ILE A 45 -0.47 -5.55 5.86
N ALA A 46 -1.27 -5.45 4.80
CA ALA A 46 -1.96 -4.22 4.41
C ALA A 46 -3.37 -4.17 5.02
N ASP A 47 -3.73 -3.05 5.61
CA ASP A 47 -5.10 -2.78 6.07
C ASP A 47 -5.92 -2.17 4.92
N LEU A 48 -6.79 -2.98 4.33
CA LEU A 48 -7.59 -2.59 3.18
C LEU A 48 -8.56 -1.44 3.49
N SER A 49 -8.98 -1.30 4.75
CA SER A 49 -9.85 -0.18 5.16
C SER A 49 -9.16 1.18 5.10
N SER A 50 -7.83 1.21 5.04
CA SER A 50 -7.03 2.43 4.89
C SER A 50 -6.66 2.78 3.46
N ALA A 51 -7.02 1.91 2.49
CA ALA A 51 -6.63 2.07 1.11
C ALA A 51 -7.30 3.29 0.48
N VAL A 52 -6.52 4.17 -0.17
CA VAL A 52 -7.07 5.29 -0.95
C VAL A 52 -6.31 5.48 -2.25
N PHE A 53 -6.98 6.02 -3.27
CA PHE A 53 -6.31 6.48 -4.48
C PHE A 53 -5.46 7.71 -4.20
N GLN A 54 -4.21 7.68 -4.67
CA GLN A 54 -3.36 8.85 -4.74
C GLN A 54 -3.50 9.53 -6.11
N PRO A 55 -3.60 10.87 -6.17
CA PRO A 55 -3.64 11.60 -7.44
C PRO A 55 -2.32 11.43 -8.21
N SER A 56 -2.31 10.52 -9.17
CA SER A 56 -1.19 10.18 -10.04
C SER A 56 -1.46 10.59 -11.50
N ASN A 57 -0.46 10.38 -12.36
CA ASN A 57 -0.62 10.50 -13.81
C ASN A 57 -1.72 9.52 -14.27
N PRO A 58 -2.57 9.83 -15.28
CA PRO A 58 -3.72 9.00 -15.62
C PRO A 58 -3.36 7.60 -16.15
N SER A 59 -2.10 7.38 -16.53
CA SER A 59 -1.59 6.09 -16.99
C SER A 59 -1.15 5.15 -15.84
N GLU A 60 -1.20 5.62 -14.59
CA GLU A 60 -0.71 4.87 -13.42
C GLU A 60 -1.77 4.88 -12.32
N THR A 61 -2.14 3.70 -11.82
CA THR A 61 -2.97 3.59 -10.62
C THR A 61 -2.06 3.52 -9.42
N ILE A 62 -2.23 4.44 -8.47
CA ILE A 62 -1.46 4.47 -7.22
C ILE A 62 -2.40 4.41 -6.03
N VAL A 63 -2.18 3.44 -5.16
CA VAL A 63 -2.94 3.25 -3.92
C VAL A 63 -2.00 3.45 -2.73
N ALA A 64 -2.39 4.31 -1.79
CA ALA A 64 -1.73 4.42 -0.50
C ALA A 64 -2.50 3.56 0.52
N VAL A 65 -1.79 2.80 1.34
CA VAL A 65 -2.37 1.88 2.32
C VAL A 65 -1.46 1.76 3.54
N CYS A 66 -2.05 1.54 4.70
CA CYS A 66 -1.32 1.28 5.93
C CYS A 66 -0.83 -0.16 5.96
N VAL A 67 0.45 -0.32 6.26
CA VAL A 67 1.14 -1.60 6.33
C VAL A 67 1.75 -1.78 7.70
N LYS A 68 1.65 -3.01 8.23
CA LYS A 68 2.36 -3.46 9.42
C LYS A 68 3.36 -4.54 9.01
N VAL A 69 4.58 -4.43 9.51
CA VAL A 69 5.60 -5.47 9.42
C VAL A 69 5.65 -6.19 10.76
N ILE A 70 5.50 -7.51 10.70
CA ILE A 70 5.35 -8.39 11.85
C ILE A 70 6.49 -9.40 11.83
N ASN A 71 7.18 -9.58 12.95
CA ASN A 71 8.22 -10.60 13.06
C ASN A 71 7.62 -11.99 13.39
N ARG A 72 8.45 -13.04 13.38
CA ARG A 72 8.01 -14.42 13.71
C ARG A 72 7.34 -14.56 15.08
N SER A 73 7.62 -13.67 16.03
CA SER A 73 7.00 -13.66 17.35
C SER A 73 5.63 -12.99 17.38
N GLY A 74 5.12 -12.51 16.24
CA GLY A 74 3.85 -11.80 16.13
C GLY A 74 3.93 -10.33 16.53
N ASN A 75 5.12 -9.79 16.79
CA ASN A 75 5.29 -8.39 17.18
C ASN A 75 5.34 -7.49 15.96
N VAL A 76 4.62 -6.37 16.00
CA VAL A 76 4.76 -5.28 15.03
C VAL A 76 6.10 -4.62 15.25
N VAL A 77 6.99 -4.70 14.27
CA VAL A 77 8.33 -4.10 14.31
C VAL A 77 8.40 -2.79 13.52
N GLU A 78 7.51 -2.61 12.55
CA GLU A 78 7.38 -1.40 11.75
C GLU A 78 5.93 -1.22 11.32
N SER A 79 5.50 0.02 11.20
CA SER A 79 4.19 0.37 10.65
C SER A 79 4.26 1.71 9.93
N GLY A 80 3.61 1.81 8.78
CA GLY A 80 3.61 3.06 8.02
C GLY A 80 2.71 3.01 6.79
N VAL A 81 2.64 4.14 6.11
CA VAL A 81 1.92 4.25 4.84
C VAL A 81 2.83 3.80 3.71
N TRP A 82 2.42 2.76 2.99
CA TRP A 82 3.10 2.30 1.79
C TRP A 82 2.26 2.68 0.56
N TYR A 83 2.93 2.96 -0.53
CA TYR A 83 2.34 3.33 -1.81
C TYR A 83 2.62 2.23 -2.81
N PHE A 84 1.56 1.70 -3.40
CA PHE A 84 1.64 0.70 -4.45
C PHE A 84 1.18 1.31 -5.76
N GLY A 85 2.00 1.18 -6.80
CA GLY A 85 1.70 1.62 -8.15
C GLY A 85 1.63 0.44 -9.10
N ARG A 86 0.81 0.53 -10.14
CA ARG A 86 0.85 -0.41 -11.28
C ARG A 86 1.01 0.36 -12.59
N ASN A 87 2.01 0.00 -13.39
CA ASN A 87 2.22 0.60 -14.70
C ASN A 87 1.37 -0.08 -15.79
N ALA A 88 1.38 0.49 -17.00
CA ALA A 88 0.65 -0.02 -18.15
C ALA A 88 1.04 -1.46 -18.57
N ASN A 89 2.28 -1.86 -18.27
CA ASN A 89 2.79 -3.20 -18.55
C ASN A 89 2.42 -4.21 -17.45
N GLY A 90 1.72 -3.76 -16.41
CA GLY A 90 1.21 -4.58 -15.32
C GLY A 90 2.20 -4.84 -14.19
N TYR A 91 3.40 -4.24 -14.22
CA TYR A 91 4.37 -4.31 -13.12
C TYR A 91 3.89 -3.50 -11.93
N ILE A 92 4.11 -4.04 -10.73
CA ILE A 92 3.77 -3.40 -9.47
C ILE A 92 5.04 -2.80 -8.88
N TYR A 93 4.93 -1.57 -8.39
CA TYR A 93 5.99 -0.82 -7.76
C TYR A 93 5.56 -0.44 -6.36
N VAL A 94 6.52 -0.37 -5.45
CA VAL A 94 6.29 0.05 -4.07
C VAL A 94 7.23 1.19 -3.70
N LYS A 95 6.73 2.07 -2.83
CA LYS A 95 7.56 2.96 -2.03
C LYS A 95 6.91 3.14 -0.65
N THR A 96 7.73 3.32 0.37
CA THR A 96 7.39 3.57 1.77
C THR A 96 7.48 5.05 2.13
N ASN A 97 8.16 5.86 1.30
CA ASN A 97 8.26 7.31 1.45
C ASN A 97 7.72 8.02 0.20
N PRO A 98 6.85 9.03 0.32
CA PRO A 98 6.36 9.78 -0.85
C PRO A 98 7.48 10.43 -1.68
N THR A 99 8.64 10.75 -1.09
CA THR A 99 9.75 11.44 -1.77
C THR A 99 10.80 10.50 -2.37
N GLU A 100 10.73 9.20 -2.10
CA GLU A 100 11.70 8.25 -2.65
C GLU A 100 11.30 7.75 -4.05
N SER A 101 12.28 7.22 -4.77
CA SER A 101 12.08 6.60 -6.08
C SER A 101 11.27 5.30 -5.96
N TRP A 102 10.48 5.00 -6.99
CA TRP A 102 9.77 3.73 -7.08
C TRP A 102 10.74 2.57 -7.14
N THR A 103 10.52 1.57 -6.30
CA THR A 103 11.21 0.29 -6.38
C THR A 103 10.26 -0.73 -6.99
N GLU A 104 10.73 -1.50 -7.96
CA GLU A 104 9.94 -2.61 -8.49
C GLU A 104 9.69 -3.62 -7.37
N TYR A 105 8.43 -3.98 -7.19
CA TYR A 105 8.04 -4.88 -6.13
C TYR A 105 8.26 -6.33 -6.59
N TYR A 106 9.41 -6.89 -6.22
CA TYR A 106 9.74 -8.29 -6.43
C TYR A 106 9.21 -9.14 -5.26
N GLY A 107 8.02 -9.72 -5.41
CA GLY A 107 7.66 -10.90 -4.62
C GLY A 107 8.61 -12.06 -5.00
N PRO A 108 9.11 -12.87 -4.06
CA PRO A 108 10.01 -13.97 -4.41
C PRO A 108 9.27 -14.96 -5.33
N ASN A 109 9.91 -15.31 -6.44
CA ASN A 109 9.47 -16.33 -7.40
C ASN A 109 8.10 -16.11 -8.04
N HIS A 110 8.05 -15.45 -9.19
CA HIS A 110 7.11 -15.78 -10.29
C HIS A 110 5.63 -16.03 -9.96
N ALA A 111 5.10 -15.53 -8.84
CA ALA A 111 3.67 -15.53 -8.55
C ALA A 111 3.10 -14.18 -9.00
N TYR A 112 3.22 -13.90 -10.31
CA TYR A 112 2.58 -12.73 -10.94
C TYR A 112 1.08 -12.63 -10.55
N TYR A 113 0.43 -13.77 -10.35
CA TYR A 113 -0.97 -13.88 -9.92
C TYR A 113 -1.24 -13.49 -8.46
N GLU A 114 -0.37 -13.82 -7.51
CA GLU A 114 -0.57 -13.43 -6.10
C GLU A 114 -0.36 -11.92 -5.92
N ASN A 115 0.61 -11.36 -6.65
CA ASN A 115 0.85 -9.91 -6.70
C ASN A 115 -0.32 -9.16 -7.37
N LEU A 116 -0.94 -9.75 -8.40
CA LEU A 116 -2.11 -9.17 -9.08
C LEU A 116 -3.35 -9.13 -8.18
N ASN A 117 -3.66 -10.22 -7.49
CA ASN A 117 -4.83 -10.28 -6.61
C ASN A 117 -4.70 -9.28 -5.46
N PHE A 118 -3.51 -9.22 -4.83
CA PHE A 118 -3.21 -8.21 -3.81
C PHE A 118 -3.46 -6.77 -4.30
N PHE A 119 -2.92 -6.41 -5.47
CA PHE A 119 -3.10 -5.05 -5.98
C PHE A 119 -4.57 -4.77 -6.38
N GLN A 120 -5.29 -5.77 -6.87
CA GLN A 120 -6.72 -5.64 -7.14
C GLN A 120 -7.52 -5.41 -5.86
N ASP A 121 -7.22 -6.13 -4.78
CA ASP A 121 -7.87 -5.95 -3.47
C ASP A 121 -7.66 -4.54 -2.93
N LEU A 122 -6.44 -4.00 -3.08
CA LEU A 122 -6.12 -2.60 -2.75
C LEU A 122 -6.96 -1.61 -3.58
N VAL A 123 -7.03 -1.80 -4.89
CA VAL A 123 -7.79 -0.93 -5.80
C VAL A 123 -9.28 -1.00 -5.52
N MET A 124 -9.83 -2.19 -5.28
CA MET A 124 -11.24 -2.37 -4.96
C MET A 124 -11.59 -1.75 -3.61
N SER A 125 -10.73 -1.91 -2.61
CA SER A 125 -10.93 -1.28 -1.29
C SER A 125 -10.84 0.24 -1.38
N ALA A 126 -9.88 0.77 -2.14
CA ALA A 126 -9.75 2.21 -2.38
C ALA A 126 -10.92 2.84 -3.16
N LYS A 127 -11.71 2.05 -3.92
CA LYS A 127 -12.95 2.53 -4.56
C LYS A 127 -14.13 2.61 -3.60
N ASN A 128 -14.10 1.83 -2.53
CA ASN A 128 -15.19 1.71 -1.57
C ASN A 128 -15.03 2.65 -0.36
N ASN A 129 -13.88 3.32 -0.24
CA ASN A 129 -13.56 4.33 0.77
C ASN A 129 -13.73 5.75 0.19
#